data_AF-A0A366HMP0-F1
#
_entry.id   AF-A0A366HMP0-F1
#
_cell.length_a   1.000
_cell.length_b   1.000
_cell.length_c   1.000
_cell.angle_alpha   90.00
_cell.angle_beta   90.00
_cell.angle_gamma   90.00
#
_symmetry.space_group_name_H-M   'P 1'
#
loop_
_entity.id
_entity.type
_entity.pdbx_description
1 polymer ?
#
loop_
_entity_poly.entity_id
_entity_poly.type
_entity_poly.pdbx_seq_one_letter_code
_entity_poly.pdbx_strand_id
1 'polypeptide(L)'
;MQCLTKSQYSEWLRQYQIIEEPYSREEAHRMFRLQFEAPEYARAQSAVVRWLFRTFGKFDGALVVFSDWPLYEPDEMAIITGLRRGHGDRRNLIDAPGHLFGKHEEAEAIGHCYLALLFGWNVYLYLPSGAVTVQFWEGDLVDVWTGDKQLENSIREVAERFHLQIKP
;
A
#
# COMPACT_ATOMS: atom_id res chain seq x y z
N MET A 1 6.85 -6.75 12.33
CA MET A 1 6.58 -5.42 11.78
C MET A 1 7.25 -4.39 12.66
N GLN A 2 7.89 -3.40 12.06
CA GLN A 2 8.50 -2.26 12.76
C GLN A 2 7.81 -0.96 12.33
N CYS A 3 7.32 -0.16 13.28
CA CYS A 3 6.77 1.15 12.95
C CYS A 3 7.88 2.22 12.83
N LEU A 4 7.80 3.02 11.78
CA LEU A 4 8.79 4.01 11.39
C LEU A 4 8.19 5.41 11.43
N THR A 5 8.96 6.36 11.95
CA THR A 5 8.68 7.80 11.80
C THR A 5 8.81 8.22 10.34
N LYS A 6 8.36 9.44 10.01
CA LYS A 6 8.55 10.02 8.68
C LYS A 6 10.00 10.02 8.22
N SER A 7 10.90 10.52 9.06
CA SER A 7 12.34 10.53 8.73
C SER A 7 12.91 9.12 8.48
N GLN A 8 12.46 8.13 9.23
CA GLN A 8 12.93 6.75 9.10
C GLN A 8 12.43 6.06 7.84
N TYR A 9 11.14 6.17 7.51
CA TYR A 9 10.62 5.54 6.30
C TYR A 9 11.13 6.25 5.04
N SER A 10 11.28 7.57 5.05
CA SER A 10 11.88 8.30 3.91
C SER A 10 13.35 7.91 3.70
N GLU A 11 14.10 7.64 4.78
CA GLU A 11 15.47 7.11 4.66
C GLU A 11 15.48 5.71 4.06
N TRP A 12 14.56 4.84 4.49
CA TRP A 12 14.38 3.52 3.91
C TRP A 12 14.09 3.60 2.40
N LEU A 13 13.15 4.47 1.98
CA LEU A 13 12.84 4.67 0.55
C LEU A 13 14.07 5.14 -0.24
N ARG A 14 14.84 6.09 0.30
CA ARG A 14 16.10 6.55 -0.32
C ARG A 14 17.12 5.43 -0.49
N GLN A 15 17.28 4.56 0.51
CA GLN A 15 18.22 3.44 0.46
C GLN A 15 17.90 2.49 -0.70
N TYR A 16 16.61 2.27 -1.00
CA TYR A 16 16.16 1.43 -2.11
C TYR A 16 15.89 2.20 -3.40
N GLN A 17 16.22 3.49 -3.45
CA GLN A 17 15.98 4.37 -4.62
C GLN A 17 14.51 4.41 -5.08
N ILE A 18 13.58 4.32 -4.13
CA ILE A 18 12.14 4.32 -4.38
C ILE A 18 11.62 5.76 -4.32
N ILE A 19 10.77 6.13 -5.27
CA ILE A 19 10.11 7.45 -5.32
C ILE A 19 9.02 7.50 -4.24
N GLU A 20 9.20 8.40 -3.26
CA GLU A 20 8.20 8.71 -2.23
C GLU A 20 7.09 9.58 -2.84
N GLU A 21 5.82 9.18 -2.62
CA GLU A 21 4.61 9.92 -3.05
C GLU A 21 4.63 10.32 -4.54
N PRO A 22 4.56 9.34 -5.47
CA PRO A 22 4.89 9.54 -6.89
C PRO A 22 4.09 10.63 -7.61
N TYR A 23 2.85 10.89 -7.20
CA TYR A 23 2.01 11.96 -7.77
C TYR A 23 2.66 13.35 -7.76
N SER A 24 3.50 13.63 -6.77
CA SER A 24 4.13 14.93 -6.59
C SER A 24 5.49 15.07 -7.31
N ARG A 25 5.90 14.04 -8.06
CA ARG A 25 7.28 13.86 -8.54
C ARG A 25 7.34 13.76 -10.05
N GLU A 26 8.15 14.61 -10.68
CA GLU A 26 8.36 14.58 -12.13
C GLU A 26 8.99 13.27 -12.60
N GLU A 27 9.83 12.64 -11.77
CA GLU A 27 10.48 11.37 -12.08
C GLU A 27 9.47 10.25 -12.31
N ALA A 28 8.31 10.31 -11.65
CA ALA A 28 7.23 9.33 -11.78
C ALA A 28 6.57 9.37 -13.17
N HIS A 29 6.71 10.46 -13.93
CA HIS A 29 6.18 10.56 -15.30
C HIS A 29 6.82 9.56 -16.28
N ARG A 30 7.97 8.98 -15.91
CA ARG A 30 8.65 7.95 -16.71
C ARG A 30 8.16 6.54 -16.40
N MET A 31 7.34 6.37 -15.35
CA MET A 31 6.77 5.09 -14.96
C MET A 31 5.44 4.84 -15.68
N PHE A 32 5.11 3.58 -15.90
CA PHE A 32 3.74 3.21 -16.25
C PHE A 32 2.86 3.44 -15.03
N ARG A 33 1.78 4.19 -15.22
CA ARG A 33 0.73 4.40 -14.22
C ARG A 33 -0.53 3.68 -14.65
N LEU A 34 -1.11 2.92 -13.74
CA LEU A 34 -2.43 2.30 -13.89
C LEU A 34 -3.29 2.72 -12.70
N GLN A 35 -4.48 3.25 -12.97
CA GLN A 35 -5.48 3.55 -11.95
C GLN A 35 -6.73 2.72 -12.21
N PHE A 36 -7.30 2.14 -11.15
CA PHE A 36 -8.56 1.41 -11.23
C PHE A 36 -9.38 1.56 -9.95
N GLU A 37 -10.68 1.32 -10.05
CA GLU A 37 -11.58 1.34 -8.90
C GLU A 37 -11.28 0.20 -7.93
N ALA A 38 -11.39 0.48 -6.64
CA ALA A 38 -11.42 -0.55 -5.62
C ALA A 38 -12.78 -1.27 -5.63
N PRO A 39 -12.82 -2.57 -5.25
CA PRO A 39 -14.09 -3.26 -5.10
C PRO A 39 -14.95 -2.68 -3.96
N GLU A 40 -16.27 -2.66 -4.15
CA GLU A 40 -17.22 -2.17 -3.13
C GLU A 40 -17.32 -3.06 -1.88
N TYR A 41 -17.13 -4.38 -2.04
CA TYR A 41 -17.37 -5.34 -0.95
C TYR A 41 -16.07 -5.79 -0.29
N ALA A 42 -16.03 -5.80 1.05
CA ALA A 42 -14.89 -6.19 1.88
C ALA A 42 -14.20 -7.50 1.44
N ARG A 43 -14.98 -8.53 1.07
CA ARG A 43 -14.41 -9.80 0.59
C ARG A 43 -13.66 -9.64 -0.73
N ALA A 44 -14.18 -8.84 -1.65
CA ALA A 44 -13.52 -8.56 -2.92
C ALA A 44 -12.28 -7.67 -2.74
N GLN A 45 -12.33 -6.65 -1.87
CA GLN A 45 -11.15 -5.84 -1.51
C GLN A 45 -10.01 -6.71 -1.00
N SER A 46 -10.26 -7.57 -0.01
CA SER A 46 -9.25 -8.49 0.51
C SER A 46 -8.72 -9.49 -0.54
N ALA A 47 -9.54 -9.84 -1.54
CA ALA A 47 -9.13 -10.71 -2.64
C ALA A 47 -8.21 -9.96 -3.62
N VAL A 48 -8.56 -8.73 -4.01
CA VAL A 48 -7.74 -7.88 -4.89
C VAL A 48 -6.36 -7.65 -4.28
N VAL A 49 -6.27 -7.24 -3.00
CA VAL A 49 -4.98 -7.04 -2.34
C VAL A 49 -4.12 -8.30 -2.38
N ARG A 50 -4.71 -9.48 -2.09
CA ARG A 50 -3.99 -10.77 -2.20
C ARG A 50 -3.50 -11.08 -3.61
N TRP A 51 -4.30 -10.77 -4.62
CA TRP A 51 -3.91 -10.99 -6.02
C TRP A 51 -2.81 -10.04 -6.46
N LEU A 52 -2.85 -8.78 -6.02
CA LEU A 52 -1.77 -7.82 -6.25
C LEU A 52 -0.44 -8.34 -5.68
N PHE A 53 -0.42 -8.79 -4.42
CA PHE A 53 0.79 -9.37 -3.80
C PHE A 53 1.33 -10.58 -4.56
N ARG A 54 0.46 -11.47 -5.06
CA ARG A 54 0.87 -12.59 -5.92
C ARG A 54 1.50 -12.13 -7.23
N THR A 55 0.96 -11.08 -7.83
CA THR A 55 1.47 -10.48 -9.07
C THR A 55 2.84 -9.83 -8.87
N PHE A 56 3.13 -9.28 -7.68
CA PHE A 56 4.44 -8.71 -7.37
C PHE A 56 5.57 -9.74 -7.31
N GLY A 57 5.24 -11.03 -7.24
CA GLY A 57 6.20 -12.13 -7.19
C GLY A 57 6.66 -12.44 -5.78
N LYS A 58 7.97 -12.65 -5.60
CA LYS A 58 8.55 -13.05 -4.32
C LYS A 58 8.48 -11.90 -3.30
N PHE A 59 7.94 -12.18 -2.12
CA PHE A 59 7.88 -11.22 -1.03
C PHE A 59 9.20 -11.13 -0.26
N ASP A 60 9.98 -10.07 -0.50
CA ASP A 60 11.22 -9.77 0.23
C ASP A 60 11.01 -8.76 1.38
N GLY A 61 9.75 -8.37 1.62
CA GLY A 61 9.34 -7.36 2.58
C GLY A 61 8.49 -6.27 1.92
N ALA A 62 7.95 -5.37 2.73
CA ALA A 62 7.19 -4.22 2.26
C ALA A 62 7.21 -3.10 3.28
N LEU A 63 7.04 -1.87 2.80
CA LEU A 63 6.75 -0.70 3.62
C LEU A 63 5.34 -0.21 3.30
N VAL A 64 4.47 -0.17 4.31
CA VAL A 64 3.13 0.41 4.22
C VAL A 64 3.11 1.74 4.97
N VAL A 65 2.80 2.84 4.30
CA VAL A 65 2.80 4.19 4.88
C VAL A 65 1.39 4.76 4.85
N PHE A 66 0.84 5.04 6.02
CA PHE A 66 -0.45 5.71 6.16
C PHE A 66 -0.24 7.22 6.05
N SER A 67 -0.66 7.83 4.94
CA SER A 67 -0.45 9.25 4.67
C SER A 67 -1.62 10.12 5.13
N ASP A 68 -2.84 9.59 5.10
CA ASP A 68 -4.04 10.28 5.58
C ASP A 68 -5.15 9.28 5.94
N TRP A 69 -6.07 9.68 6.81
CA TRP A 69 -7.24 8.91 7.25
C TRP A 69 -8.42 9.88 7.42
N PRO A 70 -9.08 10.23 6.31
CA PRO A 70 -10.20 11.16 6.34
C PRO A 70 -11.36 10.56 7.16
N LEU A 71 -12.17 11.42 7.77
CA LEU A 71 -13.30 11.01 8.62
C LEU A 71 -12.86 10.10 9.78
N TYR A 72 -12.02 10.62 10.68
CA TYR A 72 -11.53 9.91 11.86
C TYR A 72 -12.65 9.16 12.61
N GLU A 73 -12.56 7.83 12.64
CA GLU A 73 -13.43 6.96 13.44
C GLU A 73 -12.62 6.28 14.57
N PRO A 74 -13.01 6.44 15.85
CA PRO A 74 -12.26 5.90 16.99
C PRO A 74 -12.08 4.37 16.98
N ASP A 75 -13.05 3.62 16.46
CA ASP A 75 -13.04 2.16 16.43
C ASP A 75 -12.09 1.61 15.35
N GLU A 76 -12.01 2.23 14.18
CA GLU A 76 -11.01 1.93 13.16
C GLU A 76 -9.60 2.19 13.68
N MET A 77 -9.43 3.33 14.37
CA MET A 77 -8.17 3.68 15.05
C MET A 77 -7.79 2.69 16.16
N ALA A 78 -8.78 2.16 16.89
CA ALA A 78 -8.54 1.16 17.92
C ALA A 78 -7.97 -0.14 17.31
N ILE A 79 -8.41 -0.54 16.12
CA ILE A 79 -7.93 -1.71 15.40
C ILE A 79 -6.45 -1.55 15.05
N ILE A 80 -6.07 -0.46 14.35
CA ILE A 80 -4.67 -0.24 13.96
C ILE A 80 -3.76 -0.03 15.19
N THR A 81 -4.26 0.64 16.22
CA THR A 81 -3.54 0.82 17.49
C THR A 81 -3.31 -0.52 18.19
N GLY A 82 -4.30 -1.42 18.17
CA GLY A 82 -4.19 -2.77 18.71
C GLY A 82 -3.10 -3.59 18.01
N LEU A 83 -3.07 -3.57 16.67
CA LEU A 83 -2.05 -4.23 15.87
C LEU A 83 -0.65 -3.70 16.19
N ARG A 84 -0.47 -2.38 16.24
CA ARG A 84 0.80 -1.72 16.58
C ARG A 84 1.29 -2.10 17.98
N ARG A 85 0.39 -2.11 18.97
CA ARG A 85 0.71 -2.54 20.34
C ARG A 85 1.12 -4.02 20.41
N GLY A 86 0.50 -4.88 19.61
CA GLY A 86 0.89 -6.29 19.46
C GLY A 86 2.35 -6.47 19.01
N HIS A 87 2.89 -5.49 18.27
CA HIS A 87 4.30 -5.43 17.86
C HIS A 87 5.17 -4.54 18.76
N GLY A 88 4.67 -4.13 19.92
CA GLY A 88 5.42 -3.34 20.90
C GLY A 88 5.44 -1.83 20.65
N ASP A 89 4.74 -1.32 19.63
CA ASP A 89 4.65 0.11 19.37
C ASP A 89 3.43 0.73 20.08
N ARG A 90 3.67 1.78 20.86
CA ARG A 90 2.63 2.51 21.62
C ARG A 90 2.43 3.95 21.13
N ARG A 91 3.18 4.39 20.13
CA ARG A 91 3.09 5.73 19.55
C ARG A 91 1.83 5.84 18.69
N ASN A 92 1.29 7.05 18.58
CA ASN A 92 0.15 7.29 17.70
C ASN A 92 0.52 7.01 16.25
N LEU A 93 -0.48 6.73 15.40
CA LEU A 93 -0.27 6.47 13.98
C LEU A 93 0.47 7.64 13.31
N ILE A 94 0.09 8.88 13.63
CA ILE A 94 0.72 10.10 13.10
C ILE A 94 2.21 10.26 13.45
N ASP A 95 2.64 9.72 14.59
CA ASP A 95 4.03 9.83 15.05
C ASP A 95 4.96 8.82 14.34
N ALA A 96 4.40 7.69 13.91
CA ALA A 96 5.11 6.63 13.21
C ALA A 96 4.21 5.95 12.16
N PRO A 97 3.93 6.62 11.03
CA PRO A 97 2.95 6.16 10.05
C PRO A 97 3.46 5.03 9.14
N GLY A 98 4.77 4.83 9.05
CA GLY A 98 5.36 3.75 8.27
C GLY A 98 5.32 2.42 9.03
N HIS A 99 4.96 1.34 8.36
CA HIS A 99 4.96 -0.02 8.89
C HIS A 99 5.82 -0.89 7.99
N LEU A 100 7.00 -1.27 8.48
CA LEU A 100 7.96 -2.09 7.76
C LEU A 100 7.75 -3.57 8.10
N PHE A 101 7.56 -4.39 7.07
CA PHE A 101 7.33 -5.81 7.14
C PHE A 101 8.54 -6.56 6.56
N GLY A 102 9.01 -7.58 7.29
CA GLY A 102 10.06 -8.49 6.80
C GLY A 102 9.50 -9.56 5.87
N LYS A 103 10.39 -10.30 5.19
CA LYS A 103 10.06 -11.39 4.22
C LYS A 103 9.12 -12.51 4.71
N HIS A 104 8.85 -12.60 6.02
CA HIS A 104 7.96 -13.60 6.61
C HIS A 104 6.62 -13.01 7.09
N GLU A 105 6.40 -11.71 6.83
CA GLU A 105 5.26 -10.95 7.35
C GLU A 105 4.34 -10.49 6.21
N GLU A 106 4.24 -11.30 5.14
CA GLU A 106 3.43 -11.00 3.96
C GLU A 106 1.94 -10.90 4.30
N ALA A 107 1.45 -11.81 5.16
CA ALA A 107 0.06 -11.83 5.57
C ALA A 107 -0.32 -10.55 6.34
N GLU A 108 0.58 -10.06 7.19
CA GLU A 108 0.40 -8.82 7.93
C GLU A 108 0.43 -7.60 7.00
N ALA A 109 1.34 -7.57 6.01
CA ALA A 109 1.38 -6.50 5.01
C ALA A 109 0.10 -6.44 4.18
N ILE A 110 -0.38 -7.60 3.69
CA ILE A 110 -1.67 -7.73 3.00
C ILE A 110 -2.81 -7.23 3.89
N GLY A 111 -2.79 -7.60 5.18
CA GLY A 111 -3.79 -7.16 6.15
C GLY A 111 -3.84 -5.63 6.29
N HIS A 112 -2.68 -4.97 6.38
CA HIS A 112 -2.62 -3.51 6.49
C HIS A 112 -3.12 -2.81 5.21
N CYS A 113 -2.75 -3.32 4.04
CA CYS A 113 -3.28 -2.80 2.77
C CYS A 113 -4.79 -3.02 2.63
N TYR A 114 -5.31 -4.13 3.14
CA TYR A 114 -6.75 -4.36 3.19
C TYR A 114 -7.47 -3.38 4.12
N LEU A 115 -6.91 -3.08 5.30
CA LEU A 115 -7.50 -2.06 6.20
C LEU A 115 -7.56 -0.68 5.54
N ALA A 116 -6.59 -0.34 4.70
CA ALA A 116 -6.63 0.91 3.94
C ALA A 116 -7.88 1.03 3.06
N LEU A 117 -8.20 -0.04 2.33
CA LEU A 117 -9.41 -0.08 1.50
C LEU A 117 -10.69 -0.13 2.32
N LEU A 118 -10.69 -0.88 3.42
CA LEU A 118 -11.86 -1.06 4.26
C LEU A 118 -12.27 0.23 4.97
N PHE A 119 -11.30 1.01 5.44
CA PHE A 119 -11.51 2.23 6.24
C PHE A 119 -11.43 3.51 5.40
N GLY A 120 -11.26 3.41 4.08
CA GLY A 120 -11.18 4.59 3.23
C GLY A 120 -9.95 5.47 3.51
N TRP A 121 -8.81 4.88 3.88
CA TRP A 121 -7.59 5.63 4.21
C TRP A 121 -6.66 5.77 3.00
N ASN A 122 -5.82 6.80 3.05
CA ASN A 122 -4.75 7.02 2.08
C ASN A 122 -3.49 6.32 2.53
N VAL A 123 -3.10 5.30 1.77
CA VAL A 123 -1.98 4.42 2.15
C VAL A 123 -1.13 4.08 0.94
N TYR A 124 0.18 4.25 1.09
CA TYR A 124 1.16 3.78 0.12
C TYR A 124 1.72 2.42 0.52
N LEU A 125 1.94 1.56 -0.47
CA LEU A 125 2.69 0.33 -0.38
C LEU A 125 3.92 0.43 -1.28
N TYR A 126 5.08 0.14 -0.71
CA TYR A 126 6.37 0.10 -1.39
C TYR A 126 7.02 -1.26 -1.20
N LEU A 127 7.61 -1.80 -2.26
CA LEU A 127 8.42 -3.01 -2.19
C LEU A 127 9.91 -2.65 -2.21
N PRO A 128 10.77 -3.34 -1.43
CA PRO A 128 12.22 -3.10 -1.41
C PRO A 128 12.88 -3.26 -2.79
N SER A 129 12.26 -4.02 -3.70
CA SER A 129 12.75 -4.16 -5.08
C SER A 129 12.64 -2.89 -5.91
N GLY A 130 11.84 -1.90 -5.47
CA GLY A 130 11.49 -0.72 -6.26
C GLY A 130 10.65 -1.03 -7.50
N ALA A 131 10.19 -2.28 -7.67
CA ALA A 131 9.47 -2.72 -8.86
C ALA A 131 8.09 -2.06 -8.99
N VAL A 132 7.45 -1.75 -7.87
CA VAL A 132 6.10 -1.18 -7.83
C VAL A 132 5.91 -0.30 -6.61
N THR A 133 5.17 0.78 -6.82
CA THR A 133 4.52 1.57 -5.77
C THR A 133 3.02 1.46 -5.98
N VAL A 134 2.27 1.23 -4.91
CA VAL A 134 0.80 1.20 -4.94
C VAL A 134 0.27 2.26 -3.97
N GLN A 135 -0.77 2.97 -4.35
CA GLN A 135 -1.53 3.83 -3.45
C GLN A 135 -2.96 3.34 -3.39
N PHE A 136 -3.45 3.10 -2.18
CA PHE A 136 -4.87 2.97 -1.87
C PHE A 136 -5.36 4.38 -1.55
N TRP A 137 -6.29 4.90 -2.34
CA TRP A 137 -6.81 6.26 -2.21
C TRP A 137 -8.26 6.20 -1.77
N GLU A 138 -8.51 6.66 -0.55
CA GLU A 138 -9.84 6.86 0.04
C GLU A 138 -10.77 5.64 -0.02
N GLY A 139 -10.20 4.44 -0.18
CA GLY A 139 -10.96 3.20 -0.31
C GLY A 139 -11.64 2.98 -1.67
N ASP A 140 -11.60 3.98 -2.55
CA ASP A 140 -12.33 3.98 -3.83
C ASP A 140 -11.42 3.72 -5.04
N LEU A 141 -10.15 4.10 -4.94
CA LEU A 141 -9.20 4.00 -6.05
C LEU A 141 -7.91 3.30 -5.63
N VAL A 142 -7.33 2.59 -6.58
CA VAL A 142 -5.99 2.02 -6.48
C VAL A 142 -5.15 2.56 -7.62
N ASP A 143 -4.08 3.29 -7.28
CA ASP A 143 -3.06 3.72 -8.22
C ASP A 143 -1.83 2.83 -8.11
N VAL A 144 -1.23 2.54 -9.25
CA VAL A 144 -0.04 1.71 -9.37
C VAL A 144 0.96 2.40 -10.27
N TRP A 145 2.20 2.51 -9.81
CA TRP A 145 3.34 2.94 -10.61
C TRP A 145 4.36 1.82 -10.71
N THR A 146 4.82 1.54 -11.93
CA THR A 146 5.90 0.59 -12.16
C THR A 146 6.76 0.99 -13.37
N GLY A 147 8.05 0.70 -13.30
CA GLY A 147 8.94 0.77 -14.47
C GLY A 147 8.88 -0.48 -15.36
N ASP A 148 8.17 -1.52 -14.94
CA ASP A 148 8.09 -2.82 -15.62
C ASP A 148 6.76 -2.97 -16.36
N LYS A 149 6.83 -3.03 -17.69
CA LYS A 149 5.65 -3.17 -18.56
C LYS A 149 4.95 -4.52 -18.38
N GLN A 150 5.69 -5.58 -18.08
CA GLN A 150 5.10 -6.89 -17.83
C GLN A 150 4.32 -6.88 -16.52
N LEU A 151 4.87 -6.26 -15.48
CA LEU A 151 4.19 -6.10 -14.20
C LEU A 151 2.91 -5.26 -14.35
N GLU A 152 2.96 -4.16 -15.11
CA GLU A 152 1.77 -3.36 -15.40
C GLU A 152 0.67 -4.18 -16.07
N ASN A 153 1.02 -4.98 -17.10
CA ASN A 153 0.05 -5.87 -17.75
C ASN A 153 -0.53 -6.90 -16.76
N SER A 154 0.28 -7.52 -15.91
CA SER A 154 -0.23 -8.47 -14.92
C SER A 154 -1.13 -7.83 -13.85
N ILE A 155 -0.91 -6.56 -13.51
CA ILE A 155 -1.80 -5.82 -12.60
C ILE A 155 -3.10 -5.44 -13.31
N ARG A 156 -3.03 -5.07 -14.60
CA ARG A 156 -4.22 -4.87 -15.44
C ARG A 156 -5.09 -6.13 -15.52
N GLU A 157 -4.49 -7.30 -15.69
CA GLU A 157 -5.20 -8.59 -15.65
C GLU A 157 -5.90 -8.83 -14.29
N VAL A 158 -5.32 -8.35 -13.18
CA VAL A 158 -6.01 -8.38 -11.87
C VAL A 158 -7.24 -7.48 -11.90
N ALA A 159 -7.13 -6.23 -12.36
CA ALA A 159 -8.28 -5.33 -12.45
C ALA A 159 -9.40 -5.93 -13.32
N GLU A 160 -9.04 -6.49 -14.48
CA GLU A 160 -9.99 -7.14 -15.40
C GLU A 160 -10.63 -8.39 -14.78
N ARG A 161 -9.86 -9.22 -14.07
CA ARG A 161 -10.36 -10.42 -13.37
C ARG A 161 -11.43 -10.10 -12.33
N PHE A 162 -11.32 -8.95 -11.68
CA PHE A 162 -12.27 -8.48 -10.69
C PHE A 162 -13.33 -7.53 -11.27
N HIS A 163 -13.36 -7.34 -12.60
CA HIS A 163 -14.27 -6.44 -13.30
C HIS A 163 -14.19 -4.98 -12.82
N LEU A 164 -13.00 -4.54 -12.42
CA LEU A 164 -12.76 -3.19 -11.92
C LEU A 164 -12.59 -2.22 -13.08
N GLN A 165 -13.22 -1.04 -12.98
CA GLN A 165 -13.08 -0.03 -14.02
C GLN A 165 -11.68 0.59 -13.96
N ILE A 166 -10.93 0.44 -15.05
CA ILE A 166 -9.65 1.13 -15.24
C ILE A 166 -9.94 2.57 -15.67
N LYS A 167 -9.30 3.53 -15.00
CA LYS A 167 -9.40 4.95 -15.31
C LYS A 167 -8.34 5.33 -16.37
N PRO A 168 -8.67 6.29 -17.26
CA PRO A 168 -7.77 6.74 -18.31
C PRO A 168 -6.54 7.48 -17.79
#